data_AF-A0AB34IIX7-F1
#
_entry.id   AF-A0AB34IIX7-F1
#
_cell.length_a   1.000
_cell.length_b   1.000
_cell.length_c   1.000
_cell.angle_alpha   90.00
_cell.angle_beta   90.00
_cell.angle_gamma   90.00
#
_symmetry.space_group_name_H-M   'P 1'
#
loop_
_entity.id
_entity.type
_entity.pdbx_description
1 polymer ?
#
loop_
_entity_poly.entity_id
_entity_poly.type
_entity_poly.pdbx_seq_one_letter_code
_entity_poly.pdbx_strand_id
1 'polypeptide(L)'
;MNRRQVLLFASTAAISDGLGADAASEDEAVDRSRLDAYALSYYRRELQLNKVAQSPGSPRIIGLRFATVAGLSAGQRIDLSFQKFFRDAYSTGQLSLTESFTWRSVLWMGDLERSIRKILHHAARAGGRFEIFNLASFQTTTAGIANAIAQRTGAHIDVQPQPATQSNLGFVLNTSKFKQRYGDVFLGSLQQCVSLAYDHVTDSISPKGAHAPQDVTHAMPCPVCGAKHQQEVLDLHTQPLANDFRPTAAGAMSAPRYPLKLVRCRECNHMHITQTLPGEALFSVYLYASGTNQRILRYFEWFAAKVDAECQASGSQPKAVLEIACNDGSQLDFFQRLGWKTYGVDPAKPIAERAVRKGHNVNITFWQSGVWPKNAPRLDAIVAQNVFAM
;
A
#
# COMPACT_ATOMS: atom_id res chain seq x y z
N MET A 1 4.14 29.27 1.87
CA MET A 1 4.23 28.47 3.12
C MET A 1 5.19 29.17 4.09
N ASN A 2 4.97 29.03 5.39
CA ASN A 2 5.64 29.81 6.44
C ASN A 2 7.05 29.25 6.70
N ARG A 3 8.10 30.08 6.64
CA ARG A 3 9.50 29.68 6.87
C ARG A 3 9.76 29.09 8.27
N ARG A 4 8.81 29.19 9.20
CA ARG A 4 8.84 28.56 10.53
C ARG A 4 8.33 27.12 10.56
N GLN A 5 7.74 26.62 9.46
CA GLN A 5 7.24 25.26 9.39
C GLN A 5 8.41 24.27 9.25
N VAL A 6 8.36 23.19 10.02
CA VAL A 6 9.28 22.07 9.93
C VAL A 6 8.51 20.82 9.54
N LEU A 7 8.96 20.15 8.49
CA LEU A 7 8.49 18.83 8.10
C LEU A 7 9.48 17.80 8.64
N LEU A 8 9.00 16.95 9.55
CA LEU A 8 9.73 15.76 9.97
C LEU A 8 9.25 14.58 9.13
N PHE A 9 10.17 13.79 8.59
CA PHE A 9 9.83 12.54 7.93
C PHE A 9 10.67 11.38 8.47
N ALA A 10 10.02 10.22 8.63
CA ALA A 10 10.70 8.99 8.93
C ALA A 10 11.45 8.50 7.68
N SER A 11 12.74 8.26 7.84
CA SER A 11 13.59 7.49 6.94
C SER A 11 14.05 6.21 7.63
N THR A 12 14.95 5.46 7.01
CA THR A 12 15.39 4.15 7.51
C THR A 12 16.91 4.03 7.54
N ALA A 13 17.43 3.44 8.61
CA ALA A 13 18.82 3.04 8.71
C ALA A 13 19.19 1.86 7.80
N ALA A 14 18.19 1.13 7.26
CA ALA A 14 18.42 0.04 6.29
C ALA A 14 19.12 0.52 5.00
N ILE A 15 19.22 1.83 4.78
CA ILE A 15 20.02 2.43 3.70
C ILE A 15 21.53 2.19 3.91
N SER A 16 21.93 1.90 5.15
CA SER A 16 23.32 1.62 5.56
C SER A 16 23.62 0.11 5.67
N ASP A 17 22.73 -0.76 5.17
CA ASP A 17 22.90 -2.21 5.31
C ASP A 17 24.13 -2.74 4.54
N GLY A 18 24.78 -3.74 5.12
CA GLY A 18 26.02 -4.34 4.59
C GLY A 18 27.30 -3.56 4.90
N LEU A 19 27.25 -2.57 5.79
CA LEU A 19 28.43 -1.90 6.35
C LEU A 19 28.97 -2.61 7.61
N GLY A 20 28.24 -3.58 8.15
CA GLY A 20 28.69 -4.37 9.30
C GLY A 20 28.91 -3.49 10.54
N ALA A 21 30.12 -3.56 11.09
CA ALA A 21 30.51 -2.82 12.30
C ALA A 21 30.90 -1.36 12.03
N ASP A 22 31.11 -0.98 10.77
CA ASP A 22 31.51 0.38 10.42
C ASP A 22 30.34 1.34 10.65
N ALA A 23 30.57 2.35 11.49
CA ALA A 23 29.52 3.26 11.93
C ALA A 23 29.16 4.27 10.83
N ALA A 24 28.07 3.98 10.11
CA ALA A 24 27.61 4.77 8.99
C ALA A 24 27.22 6.18 9.41
N SER A 25 27.81 7.17 8.73
CA SER A 25 27.49 8.60 8.92
C SER A 25 26.48 9.08 7.86
N GLU A 26 25.74 10.15 8.15
CA GLU A 26 24.65 10.59 7.27
C GLU A 26 25.11 11.06 5.89
N ASP A 27 26.35 11.55 5.82
CA ASP A 27 26.95 12.17 4.62
C ASP A 27 27.75 11.16 3.77
N GLU A 28 27.83 9.89 4.18
CA GLU A 28 28.49 8.83 3.42
C GLU A 28 27.70 8.44 2.15
N ALA A 29 28.43 7.98 1.13
CA ALA A 29 27.83 7.54 -0.11
C ALA A 29 27.05 6.23 0.10
N VAL A 30 25.80 6.21 -0.36
CA VAL A 30 24.92 5.05 -0.27
C VAL A 30 25.16 4.13 -1.47
N ASP A 31 25.58 2.89 -1.21
CA ASP A 31 25.69 1.84 -2.22
C ASP A 31 24.30 1.28 -2.57
N ARG A 32 23.76 1.77 -3.70
CA ARG A 32 22.42 1.39 -4.18
C ARG A 32 22.31 -0.07 -4.59
N SER A 33 23.43 -0.74 -4.88
CA SER A 33 23.42 -2.15 -5.32
C SER A 33 23.04 -3.11 -4.19
N ARG A 34 23.17 -2.66 -2.93
CA ARG A 34 22.87 -3.44 -1.72
C ARG A 34 21.45 -3.22 -1.19
N LEU A 35 20.73 -2.24 -1.73
CA LEU A 35 19.42 -1.85 -1.19
C LEU A 35 18.31 -2.75 -1.74
N ASP A 36 17.51 -3.30 -0.84
CA ASP A 36 16.22 -3.88 -1.20
C ASP A 36 15.22 -2.79 -1.68
N ALA A 37 14.06 -3.23 -2.18
CA ALA A 37 13.04 -2.31 -2.67
C ALA A 37 12.54 -1.32 -1.59
N TYR A 38 12.53 -1.74 -0.33
CA TYR A 38 12.11 -0.93 0.80
C TYR A 38 13.11 0.20 1.08
N ALA A 39 14.38 -0.13 1.31
CA ALA A 39 15.44 0.84 1.58
C ALA A 39 15.65 1.78 0.40
N LEU A 40 15.57 1.26 -0.83
CA LEU A 40 15.66 2.07 -2.05
C LEU A 40 14.52 3.10 -2.16
N SER A 41 13.30 2.74 -1.75
CA SER A 41 12.15 3.66 -1.72
C SER A 41 12.39 4.83 -0.76
N TYR A 42 12.90 4.55 0.45
CA TYR A 42 13.25 5.60 1.41
C TYR A 42 14.40 6.47 0.93
N TYR A 43 15.46 5.87 0.38
CA TYR A 43 16.58 6.64 -0.16
C TYR A 43 16.14 7.57 -1.30
N ARG A 44 15.30 7.08 -2.23
CA ARG A 44 14.71 7.93 -3.28
C ARG A 44 13.88 9.06 -2.68
N ARG A 45 13.16 8.83 -1.58
CA ARG A 45 12.39 9.85 -0.87
C ARG A 45 13.29 10.94 -0.28
N GLU A 46 14.41 10.57 0.34
CA GLU A 46 15.40 11.53 0.82
C GLU A 46 15.88 12.46 -0.31
N LEU A 47 16.23 11.90 -1.48
CA LEU A 47 16.67 12.67 -2.64
C LEU A 47 15.59 13.63 -3.17
N GLN A 48 14.33 13.17 -3.25
CA GLN A 48 13.23 14.03 -3.73
C GLN A 48 12.90 15.13 -2.73
N LEU A 49 12.88 14.81 -1.43
CA LEU A 49 12.63 15.80 -0.39
C LEU A 49 13.75 16.84 -0.30
N ASN A 50 15.01 16.46 -0.57
CA ASN A 50 16.08 17.45 -0.69
C ASN A 50 15.80 18.45 -1.82
N LYS A 51 15.37 17.98 -3.00
CA LYS A 51 14.97 18.87 -4.11
C LYS A 51 13.83 19.81 -3.71
N VAL A 52 12.80 19.27 -3.04
CA VAL A 52 11.67 20.06 -2.54
C VAL A 52 12.13 21.09 -1.51
N ALA A 53 13.06 20.74 -0.61
CA ALA A 53 13.59 21.65 0.38
C ALA A 53 14.32 22.86 -0.24
N GLN A 54 14.86 22.73 -1.45
CA GLN A 54 15.49 23.86 -2.16
C GLN A 54 14.49 24.82 -2.81
N SER A 55 13.26 24.37 -3.07
CA SER A 55 12.24 25.21 -3.74
C SER A 55 11.83 26.42 -2.89
N PRO A 56 11.53 27.58 -3.52
CA PRO A 56 11.03 28.76 -2.81
C PRO A 56 9.78 28.46 -1.99
N GLY A 57 9.73 28.93 -0.75
CA GLY A 57 8.58 28.74 0.13
C GLY A 57 8.42 27.36 0.76
N SER A 58 9.28 26.39 0.43
CA SER A 58 9.29 25.06 1.06
C SER A 58 9.68 25.14 2.54
N PRO A 59 9.03 24.34 3.43
CA PRO A 59 9.40 24.26 4.84
C PRO A 59 10.83 23.73 5.02
N ARG A 60 11.39 23.87 6.23
CA ARG A 60 12.59 23.13 6.60
C ARG A 60 12.24 21.65 6.70
N ILE A 61 13.04 20.77 6.12
CA ILE A 61 12.79 19.33 6.09
C ILE A 61 13.88 18.61 6.86
N ILE A 62 13.50 17.78 7.82
CA ILE A 62 14.41 16.96 8.61
C ILE A 62 14.00 15.50 8.45
N GLY A 63 14.90 14.69 7.90
CA GLY A 63 14.74 13.25 7.83
C GLY A 63 15.45 12.55 8.97
N LEU A 64 14.79 11.53 9.52
CA LEU A 64 15.30 10.75 10.63
C LEU A 64 15.49 9.31 10.18
N ARG A 65 16.74 8.88 10.01
CA ARG A 65 17.06 7.47 9.72
C ARG A 65 16.95 6.69 11.02
N PHE A 66 15.81 6.03 11.22
CA PHE A 66 15.57 5.21 12.40
C PHE A 66 16.37 3.92 12.31
N ALA A 67 17.14 3.63 13.35
CA ALA A 67 17.59 2.28 13.63
C ALA A 67 16.40 1.36 13.98
N THR A 68 16.67 0.09 14.32
CA THR A 68 15.60 -0.84 14.70
C THR A 68 14.90 -0.33 15.97
N VAL A 69 13.64 0.09 15.87
CA VAL A 69 12.94 0.67 17.02
C VAL A 69 12.52 -0.44 18.00
N ALA A 70 12.94 -0.30 19.26
CA ALA A 70 12.63 -1.23 20.34
C ALA A 70 11.86 -0.54 21.47
N GLY A 71 10.82 -1.20 21.96
CA GLY A 71 9.95 -0.70 23.02
C GLY A 71 8.48 -1.07 22.79
N LEU A 72 7.65 -0.80 23.79
CA LEU A 72 6.21 -1.02 23.73
C LEU A 72 5.54 0.07 22.88
N SER A 73 4.58 -0.30 22.06
CA SER A 73 3.83 0.63 21.22
C SER A 73 2.39 0.16 21.02
N ALA A 74 1.48 1.13 20.87
CA ALA A 74 0.09 0.87 20.51
C ALA A 74 -0.08 0.30 19.08
N GLY A 75 0.96 0.38 18.23
CA GLY A 75 0.98 -0.16 16.86
C GLY A 75 2.10 -1.18 16.62
N GLN A 76 2.47 -1.95 17.64
CA GLN A 76 3.64 -2.82 17.56
C GLN A 76 3.41 -4.09 16.72
N ARG A 77 4.47 -4.47 16.01
CA ARG A 77 4.66 -5.78 15.40
C ARG A 77 5.41 -6.71 16.35
N ILE A 78 5.12 -7.99 16.27
CA ILE A 78 5.75 -9.04 17.10
C ILE A 78 6.47 -10.10 16.26
N ASP A 79 6.54 -9.89 14.95
CA ASP A 79 7.06 -10.87 13.98
C ASP A 79 8.43 -10.49 13.42
N LEU A 80 9.02 -9.37 13.86
CA LEU A 80 10.36 -8.93 13.48
C LEU A 80 11.26 -8.63 14.68
N SER A 81 12.56 -8.78 14.45
CA SER A 81 13.65 -8.25 15.28
C SER A 81 13.47 -8.53 16.79
N PHE A 82 13.52 -7.48 17.62
CA PHE A 82 13.55 -7.57 19.08
C PHE A 82 12.26 -8.17 19.65
N GLN A 83 11.10 -7.74 19.14
CA GLN A 83 9.79 -8.22 19.61
C GLN A 83 9.55 -9.69 19.24
N LYS A 84 10.07 -10.14 18.09
CA LYS A 84 10.01 -11.56 17.70
C LYS A 84 10.76 -12.46 18.68
N PHE A 85 12.00 -12.10 19.06
CA PHE A 85 12.74 -12.91 20.04
C PHE A 85 12.02 -12.95 21.40
N PHE A 86 11.47 -11.84 21.85
CA PHE A 86 10.66 -11.84 23.08
C PHE A 86 9.44 -12.74 22.96
N ARG A 87 8.68 -12.64 21.86
CA ARG A 87 7.54 -13.50 21.61
C ARG A 87 7.94 -14.97 21.64
N ASP A 88 8.97 -15.34 20.88
CA ASP A 88 9.41 -16.74 20.76
C ASP A 88 9.92 -17.30 22.10
N ALA A 89 10.67 -16.51 22.89
CA ALA A 89 11.08 -16.89 24.23
C ALA A 89 9.90 -17.33 25.11
N TYR A 90 8.77 -16.62 25.04
CA TYR A 90 7.59 -16.92 25.85
C TYR A 90 6.62 -17.91 25.21
N SER A 91 6.56 -17.98 23.87
CA SER A 91 5.63 -18.87 23.18
C SER A 91 6.18 -20.27 22.95
N THR A 92 7.50 -20.42 22.77
CA THR A 92 8.14 -21.70 22.47
C THR A 92 9.23 -22.08 23.47
N GLY A 93 9.75 -21.13 24.25
CA GLY A 93 10.93 -21.35 25.10
C GLY A 93 12.23 -21.46 24.31
N GLN A 94 12.23 -21.16 23.01
CA GLN A 94 13.37 -21.33 22.11
C GLN A 94 13.61 -20.08 21.25
N LEU A 95 14.88 -19.72 21.10
CA LEU A 95 15.35 -18.63 20.24
C LEU A 95 16.20 -19.21 19.11
N SER A 96 15.66 -19.22 17.89
CA SER A 96 16.42 -19.67 16.71
C SER A 96 17.31 -18.54 16.18
N LEU A 97 18.62 -18.78 16.08
CA LEU A 97 19.61 -17.85 15.56
C LEU A 97 20.23 -18.40 14.27
N THR A 98 19.92 -17.76 13.15
CA THR A 98 20.55 -18.07 11.84
C THR A 98 21.71 -17.16 11.51
N GLU A 99 21.77 -15.94 12.06
CA GLU A 99 22.83 -14.96 11.79
C GLU A 99 23.31 -14.26 13.07
N SER A 100 24.09 -15.00 13.85
CA SER A 100 24.49 -14.63 15.21
C SER A 100 25.28 -13.32 15.28
N PHE A 101 26.14 -13.05 14.30
CA PHE A 101 27.06 -11.89 14.32
C PHE A 101 26.61 -10.70 13.49
N THR A 102 25.39 -10.73 12.98
CA THR A 102 24.86 -9.60 12.22
C THR A 102 24.69 -8.37 13.12
N TRP A 103 25.32 -7.26 12.74
CA TRP A 103 25.28 -6.01 13.51
C TRP A 103 23.95 -5.27 13.36
N ARG A 104 23.49 -4.69 14.47
CA ARG A 104 22.24 -3.94 14.57
C ARG A 104 22.45 -2.69 15.41
N SER A 105 22.01 -1.56 14.86
CA SER A 105 21.66 -0.40 15.68
C SER A 105 20.22 -0.52 16.16
N VAL A 106 20.00 -0.17 17.43
CA VAL A 106 18.67 -0.20 18.06
C VAL A 106 18.35 1.20 18.58
N LEU A 107 17.12 1.65 18.33
CA LEU A 107 16.59 2.91 18.83
C LEU A 107 15.49 2.62 19.85
N TRP A 108 15.76 2.90 21.12
CA TRP A 108 14.77 2.81 22.17
C TRP A 108 13.65 3.83 21.94
N MET A 109 12.39 3.42 22.11
CA MET A 109 11.21 4.27 21.89
C MET A 109 11.28 5.59 22.69
N GLY A 110 11.78 5.54 23.92
CA GLY A 110 11.95 6.74 24.75
C GLY A 110 12.98 7.73 24.18
N ASP A 111 14.03 7.24 23.52
CA ASP A 111 15.00 8.10 22.83
C ASP A 111 14.41 8.72 21.57
N LEU A 112 13.64 7.95 20.80
CA LEU A 112 12.93 8.48 19.63
C LEU A 112 12.01 9.64 20.02
N GLU A 113 11.21 9.47 21.07
CA GLU A 113 10.34 10.52 21.61
C GLU A 113 11.15 11.76 22.02
N ARG A 114 12.24 11.59 22.78
CA ARG A 114 13.12 12.68 23.20
C ARG A 114 13.73 13.41 22.01
N SER A 115 14.20 12.68 21.00
CA SER A 115 14.77 13.25 19.77
C SER A 115 13.74 14.13 19.06
N ILE A 116 12.51 13.65 18.88
CA ILE A 116 11.43 14.42 18.25
C ILE A 116 11.13 15.69 19.07
N ARG A 117 10.97 15.57 20.40
CA ARG A 117 10.73 16.73 21.28
C ARG A 117 11.84 17.77 21.17
N LYS A 118 13.11 17.34 21.19
CA LYS A 118 14.25 18.26 21.03
C LYS A 118 14.19 19.00 19.70
N ILE A 119 13.92 18.30 18.60
CA ILE A 119 13.79 18.93 17.29
C ILE A 119 12.67 19.96 17.30
N LEU A 120 11.49 19.63 17.84
CA LEU A 120 10.36 20.55 17.89
C LEU A 120 10.62 21.79 18.75
N HIS A 121 11.30 21.64 19.90
CA HIS A 121 11.69 22.77 20.73
C HIS A 121 12.74 23.68 20.09
N HIS A 122 13.60 23.15 19.21
CA HIS A 122 14.68 23.89 18.53
C HIS A 122 14.34 24.24 17.06
N ALA A 123 13.15 23.88 16.60
CA ALA A 123 12.70 23.94 15.21
C ALA A 123 12.85 25.34 14.58
N ALA A 124 12.72 26.39 15.38
CA ALA A 124 12.66 27.77 14.91
C ALA A 124 14.02 28.44 14.66
N ARG A 125 15.18 27.87 15.05
CA ARG A 125 16.41 28.69 15.20
C ARG A 125 17.75 28.17 14.68
N ALA A 126 17.91 26.96 14.16
CA ALA A 126 19.23 26.55 13.65
C ALA A 126 19.18 25.38 12.64
N GLY A 127 19.94 25.48 11.54
CA GLY A 127 20.21 24.39 10.61
C GLY A 127 19.97 24.71 9.12
N GLY A 128 20.39 23.79 8.25
CA GLY A 128 20.13 23.85 6.81
C GLY A 128 18.65 23.63 6.47
N ARG A 129 18.28 23.89 5.20
CA ARG A 129 16.90 23.68 4.70
C ARG A 129 16.51 22.19 4.62
N PHE A 130 17.49 21.33 4.42
CA PHE A 130 17.34 19.87 4.41
C PHE A 130 18.44 19.25 5.27
N GLU A 131 18.08 18.40 6.20
CA GLU A 131 19.03 17.69 7.06
C GLU A 131 18.58 16.26 7.31
N ILE A 132 19.55 15.37 7.45
CA ILE A 132 19.34 13.97 7.80
C ILE A 132 20.09 13.70 9.10
N PHE A 133 19.45 12.95 10.00
CA PHE A 133 20.05 12.48 11.24
C PHE A 133 19.81 10.99 11.43
N ASN A 134 20.88 10.29 11.81
CA ASN A 134 20.83 8.92 12.30
C ASN A 134 20.36 8.92 13.76
N LEU A 135 19.37 8.10 14.07
CA LEU A 135 18.89 7.91 15.44
C LEU A 135 19.11 6.46 15.87
N ALA A 136 20.00 6.26 16.84
CA ALA A 136 20.27 4.99 17.50
C ALA A 136 20.64 5.23 18.97
N SER A 137 20.11 4.37 19.83
CA SER A 137 20.39 4.37 21.27
C SER A 137 21.65 3.61 21.61
N PHE A 138 21.77 2.41 21.05
CA PHE A 138 22.88 1.50 21.27
C PHE A 138 23.06 0.57 20.07
N GLN A 139 24.17 -0.15 20.07
CA GLN A 139 24.58 -1.07 19.01
C GLN A 139 24.81 -2.44 19.63
N THR A 140 24.42 -3.49 18.93
CA THR A 140 24.58 -4.87 19.38
C THR A 140 24.51 -5.83 18.20
N THR A 141 24.68 -7.12 18.44
CA THR A 141 24.49 -8.18 17.44
C THR A 141 23.17 -8.90 17.68
N THR A 142 22.70 -9.67 16.68
CA THR A 142 21.56 -10.57 16.84
C THR A 142 21.77 -11.53 18.03
N ALA A 143 22.97 -12.10 18.18
CA ALA A 143 23.33 -12.93 19.33
C ALA A 143 23.33 -12.14 20.64
N GLY A 144 23.77 -10.88 20.65
CA GLY A 144 23.70 -10.02 21.81
C GLY A 144 22.27 -9.84 22.33
N ILE A 145 21.32 -9.59 21.41
CA ILE A 145 19.89 -9.50 21.75
C ILE A 145 19.38 -10.83 22.31
N ALA A 146 19.62 -11.94 21.60
CA ALA A 146 19.13 -13.25 22.02
C ALA A 146 19.71 -13.68 23.37
N ASN A 147 21.00 -13.45 23.63
CA ASN A 147 21.64 -13.74 24.92
C ASN A 147 21.00 -12.94 26.06
N ALA A 148 20.78 -11.64 25.87
CA ALA A 148 20.16 -10.81 26.89
C ALA A 148 18.72 -11.26 27.21
N ILE A 149 17.96 -11.68 26.20
CA ILE A 149 16.61 -12.21 26.36
C ILE A 149 16.65 -13.59 27.05
N ALA A 150 17.49 -14.50 26.60
CA ALA A 150 17.65 -15.84 27.18
C ALA A 150 18.05 -15.77 28.66
N GLN A 151 19.00 -14.90 29.02
CA GLN A 151 19.40 -14.68 30.43
C GLN A 151 18.23 -14.22 31.31
N ARG A 152 17.31 -13.42 30.75
CA ARG A 152 16.17 -12.90 31.50
C ARG A 152 14.98 -13.86 31.54
N THR A 153 14.76 -14.63 30.48
CA THR A 153 13.56 -15.47 30.28
C THR A 153 13.79 -16.95 30.56
N GLY A 154 15.04 -17.41 30.54
CA GLY A 154 15.40 -18.84 30.60
C GLY A 154 15.27 -19.58 29.26
N ALA A 155 14.96 -18.89 28.16
CA ALA A 155 14.81 -19.52 26.85
C ALA A 155 16.12 -20.13 26.33
N HIS A 156 16.01 -21.26 25.64
CA HIS A 156 17.16 -21.93 25.03
C HIS A 156 17.51 -21.27 23.68
N ILE A 157 18.80 -21.04 23.43
CA ILE A 157 19.28 -20.52 22.15
C ILE A 157 19.70 -21.68 21.26
N ASP A 158 19.04 -21.81 20.12
CA ASP A 158 19.37 -22.79 19.09
C ASP A 158 20.08 -22.07 17.92
N VAL A 159 21.38 -22.33 17.77
CA VAL A 159 22.22 -21.72 16.73
C VAL A 159 22.23 -22.61 15.50
N GLN A 160 21.68 -22.11 14.40
CA GLN A 160 21.64 -22.82 13.14
C GLN A 160 23.00 -22.73 12.40
N PRO A 161 23.42 -23.78 11.66
CA PRO A 161 24.69 -23.78 10.94
C PRO A 161 24.80 -22.64 9.93
N GLN A 162 25.90 -21.89 9.93
CA GLN A 162 26.15 -20.80 8.98
C GLN A 162 27.22 -21.14 7.92
N PRO A 163 27.05 -20.68 6.67
CA PRO A 163 28.13 -20.71 5.68
C PRO A 163 29.28 -19.76 6.08
N ALA A 164 30.53 -20.17 5.88
CA ALA A 164 31.73 -19.49 6.35
C ALA A 164 32.05 -18.12 5.68
N THR A 165 31.18 -17.55 4.85
CA THR A 165 31.54 -16.49 3.87
C THR A 165 30.91 -15.11 4.10
N GLN A 166 30.32 -14.81 5.26
CA GLN A 166 29.66 -13.50 5.48
C GLN A 166 30.38 -12.65 6.53
N SER A 167 31.37 -11.85 6.10
CA SER A 167 32.17 -11.04 7.02
C SER A 167 31.57 -9.67 7.38
N ASN A 168 30.48 -9.19 6.75
CA ASN A 168 29.94 -7.84 6.99
C ASN A 168 28.40 -7.76 6.85
N LEU A 169 27.65 -8.53 7.64
CA LEU A 169 26.19 -8.41 7.67
C LEU A 169 25.71 -7.34 8.66
N GLY A 170 24.70 -6.58 8.25
CA GLY A 170 24.04 -5.59 9.10
C GLY A 170 24.64 -4.20 9.03
N PHE A 171 24.37 -3.39 10.05
CA PHE A 171 24.75 -1.98 10.08
C PHE A 171 24.89 -1.42 11.49
N VAL A 172 25.80 -0.47 11.62
CA VAL A 172 25.98 0.38 12.79
C VAL A 172 25.80 1.85 12.37
N LEU A 173 25.17 2.67 13.21
CA LEU A 173 24.97 4.10 12.94
C LEU A 173 25.84 4.97 13.82
N ASN A 174 26.46 5.98 13.21
CA ASN A 174 27.06 7.11 13.90
C ASN A 174 25.97 8.16 14.20
N THR A 175 25.80 8.54 15.46
CA THR A 175 24.79 9.52 15.91
C THR A 175 25.37 10.87 16.32
N SER A 176 26.67 11.08 16.08
CA SER A 176 27.40 12.27 16.53
C SER A 176 26.81 13.57 15.97
N LYS A 177 26.33 13.56 14.72
CA LYS A 177 25.68 14.71 14.08
C LYS A 177 24.42 15.17 14.82
N PHE A 178 23.60 14.23 15.29
CA PHE A 178 22.42 14.54 16.10
C PHE A 178 22.84 15.11 17.47
N LYS A 179 23.79 14.45 18.15
CA LYS A 179 24.28 14.87 19.46
C LYS A 179 24.87 16.28 19.44
N GLN A 180 25.67 16.58 18.43
CA GLN A 180 26.24 17.91 18.23
C GLN A 180 25.14 18.96 18.00
N ARG A 181 24.06 18.61 17.30
CA ARG A 181 22.99 19.55 16.97
C ARG A 181 22.01 19.81 18.12
N TYR A 182 21.60 18.76 18.82
CA TYR A 182 20.46 18.80 19.75
C TYR A 182 20.82 18.41 21.20
N GLY A 183 22.09 18.11 21.45
CA GLY A 183 22.58 17.52 22.70
C GLY A 183 22.41 16.00 22.73
N ASP A 184 23.04 15.36 23.71
CA ASP A 184 22.87 13.92 23.90
C ASP A 184 21.48 13.62 24.50
N VAL A 185 20.75 12.73 23.83
CA VAL A 185 19.39 12.31 24.23
C VAL A 185 19.26 10.80 24.31
N PHE A 186 20.30 10.07 23.91
CA PHE A 186 20.28 8.63 23.72
C PHE A 186 20.67 7.93 25.02
N LEU A 187 19.66 7.57 25.82
CA LEU A 187 19.80 6.95 27.14
C LEU A 187 19.46 5.46 27.14
N GLY A 188 18.90 4.95 26.04
CA GLY A 188 18.46 3.56 25.92
C GLY A 188 19.61 2.57 25.95
N SER A 189 19.40 1.44 26.61
CA SER A 189 20.31 0.29 26.61
C SER A 189 19.60 -1.02 26.30
N LEU A 190 20.38 -2.05 25.93
CA LEU A 190 19.84 -3.39 25.69
C LEU A 190 19.10 -3.92 26.92
N GLN A 191 19.69 -3.77 28.11
CA GLN A 191 19.10 -4.21 29.37
C GLN A 191 17.79 -3.49 29.67
N GLN A 192 17.70 -2.18 29.40
CA GLN A 192 16.45 -1.44 29.59
C GLN A 192 15.35 -1.93 28.65
N CYS A 193 15.66 -2.16 27.36
CA CYS A 193 14.70 -2.71 26.41
C CYS A 193 14.21 -4.11 26.84
N VAL A 194 15.12 -4.96 27.32
CA VAL A 194 14.81 -6.31 27.81
C VAL A 194 13.95 -6.25 29.07
N SER A 195 14.33 -5.45 30.07
CA SER A 195 13.56 -5.30 31.30
C SER A 195 12.17 -4.74 31.03
N LEU A 196 12.04 -3.70 30.20
CA LEU A 196 10.73 -3.13 29.87
C LEU A 196 9.80 -4.15 29.20
N ALA A 197 10.32 -4.96 28.27
CA ALA A 197 9.51 -6.00 27.63
C ALA A 197 9.16 -7.12 28.62
N TYR A 198 10.10 -7.52 29.48
CA TYR A 198 9.88 -8.55 30.52
C TYR A 198 8.88 -8.13 31.61
N ASP A 199 8.93 -6.88 32.05
CA ASP A 199 8.02 -6.37 33.08
C ASP A 199 6.59 -6.20 32.52
N HIS A 200 6.43 -6.22 31.20
CA HIS A 200 5.17 -6.05 30.48
C HIS A 200 4.96 -7.14 29.41
N VAL A 201 5.20 -8.41 29.76
CA VAL A 201 5.20 -9.53 28.78
C VAL A 201 3.95 -9.60 27.92
N THR A 202 2.76 -9.57 28.54
CA THR A 202 1.49 -9.63 27.81
C THR A 202 1.42 -8.53 26.76
N ASP A 203 1.86 -7.33 27.12
CA ASP A 203 1.90 -6.20 26.23
C ASP A 203 3.03 -6.30 25.20
N SER A 204 4.16 -6.92 25.49
CA SER A 204 5.32 -7.00 24.57
C SER A 204 5.16 -8.08 23.51
N ILE A 205 4.42 -9.16 23.80
CA ILE A 205 4.25 -10.30 22.89
C ILE A 205 2.92 -10.27 22.12
N SER A 206 2.04 -9.31 22.42
CA SER A 206 0.77 -9.15 21.72
C SER A 206 0.90 -8.21 20.52
N PRO A 207 0.38 -8.56 19.33
CA PRO A 207 0.31 -7.61 18.22
C PRO A 207 -0.71 -6.51 18.55
N LYS A 208 -0.43 -5.25 18.19
CA LYS A 208 -1.31 -4.10 18.48
C LYS A 208 -1.52 -3.21 17.24
N GLY A 209 -2.57 -2.40 17.27
CA GLY A 209 -2.91 -1.47 16.18
C GLY A 209 -3.34 -2.18 14.90
N ALA A 210 -2.93 -1.66 13.73
CA ALA A 210 -3.24 -2.26 12.42
C ALA A 210 -2.67 -3.69 12.23
N HIS A 211 -1.83 -4.15 13.15
CA HIS A 211 -1.27 -5.50 13.16
C HIS A 211 -2.02 -6.45 14.10
N ALA A 212 -2.93 -5.94 14.94
CA ALA A 212 -3.83 -6.78 15.70
C ALA A 212 -4.84 -7.45 14.76
N PRO A 213 -5.06 -8.77 14.88
CA PRO A 213 -6.22 -9.44 14.28
C PRO A 213 -7.50 -8.72 14.72
N GLN A 214 -8.12 -7.96 13.82
CA GLN A 214 -9.50 -7.51 14.00
C GLN A 214 -10.37 -8.31 13.06
N ASP A 215 -11.19 -9.18 13.65
CA ASP A 215 -12.21 -9.88 12.91
C ASP A 215 -13.33 -8.90 12.60
N VAL A 216 -13.75 -8.88 11.33
CA VAL A 216 -14.83 -8.00 10.88
C VAL A 216 -16.14 -8.76 10.93
N THR A 217 -17.05 -8.34 11.83
CA THR A 217 -18.36 -8.97 12.03
C THR A 217 -19.40 -8.58 10.97
N HIS A 218 -19.14 -7.54 10.18
CA HIS A 218 -20.08 -6.97 9.20
C HIS A 218 -19.52 -6.92 7.78
N ALA A 219 -18.68 -7.90 7.41
CA ALA A 219 -18.18 -8.03 6.05
C ALA A 219 -19.04 -9.03 5.26
N MET A 220 -19.29 -8.74 3.98
CA MET A 220 -19.85 -9.70 3.04
C MET A 220 -18.96 -10.95 2.98
N PRO A 221 -19.51 -12.16 2.80
CA PRO A 221 -18.71 -13.37 2.60
C PRO A 221 -17.69 -13.19 1.48
N CYS A 222 -16.55 -13.87 1.57
CA CYS A 222 -15.51 -13.78 0.55
C CYS A 222 -16.11 -14.10 -0.83
N PRO A 223 -16.02 -13.20 -1.83
CA PRO A 223 -16.66 -13.40 -3.13
C PRO A 223 -16.06 -14.57 -3.92
N VAL A 224 -14.88 -15.04 -3.52
CA VAL A 224 -14.18 -16.16 -4.18
C VAL A 224 -14.51 -17.51 -3.55
N CYS A 225 -14.54 -17.62 -2.21
CA CYS A 225 -14.67 -18.92 -1.52
C CYS A 225 -15.85 -19.01 -0.54
N GLY A 226 -16.59 -17.92 -0.30
CA GLY A 226 -17.72 -17.89 0.64
C GLY A 226 -17.33 -17.82 2.12
N ALA A 227 -16.04 -17.87 2.46
CA ALA A 227 -15.55 -17.76 3.83
C ALA A 227 -15.99 -16.47 4.53
N LYS A 228 -16.38 -16.59 5.81
CA LYS A 228 -16.76 -15.45 6.67
C LYS A 228 -15.62 -14.99 7.58
N HIS A 229 -14.57 -15.80 7.73
CA HIS A 229 -13.42 -15.46 8.56
C HIS A 229 -12.48 -14.50 7.81
N GLN A 230 -12.59 -13.22 8.15
CA GLN A 230 -11.93 -12.13 7.43
C GLN A 230 -11.19 -11.20 8.38
N GLN A 231 -9.99 -10.81 7.97
CA GLN A 231 -9.12 -9.89 8.69
C GLN A 231 -9.26 -8.48 8.12
N GLU A 232 -9.50 -7.47 8.97
CA GLU A 232 -9.36 -6.07 8.55
C GLU A 232 -7.90 -5.74 8.22
N VAL A 233 -7.68 -5.12 7.05
CA VAL A 233 -6.37 -4.68 6.57
C VAL A 233 -6.26 -3.16 6.63
N LEU A 234 -7.32 -2.45 6.24
CA LEU A 234 -7.37 -0.98 6.21
C LEU A 234 -8.82 -0.49 6.38
N ASP A 235 -9.04 0.46 7.29
CA ASP A 235 -10.31 1.17 7.43
C ASP A 235 -10.14 2.64 7.01
N LEU A 236 -10.77 3.02 5.89
CA LEU A 236 -10.84 4.40 5.40
C LEU A 236 -12.15 5.09 5.80
N HIS A 237 -12.88 4.50 6.75
CA HIS A 237 -14.17 4.94 7.25
C HIS A 237 -15.21 5.06 6.13
N THR A 238 -16.30 5.79 6.38
CA THR A 238 -17.36 5.98 5.38
C THR A 238 -16.92 6.99 4.33
N GLN A 239 -17.06 6.63 3.05
CA GLN A 239 -16.74 7.47 1.90
C GLN A 239 -17.97 7.59 0.98
N PRO A 240 -18.15 8.70 0.27
CA PRO A 240 -19.12 8.75 -0.82
C PRO A 240 -18.69 7.83 -1.96
N LEU A 241 -19.61 7.52 -2.87
CA LEU A 241 -19.28 6.70 -4.03
C LEU A 241 -18.24 7.36 -4.93
N ALA A 242 -17.32 6.55 -5.43
CA ALA A 242 -16.37 7.00 -6.44
C ALA A 242 -17.13 7.46 -7.69
N ASN A 243 -16.69 8.57 -8.29
CA ASN A 243 -17.28 9.18 -9.48
C ASN A 243 -18.72 9.70 -9.34
N ASP A 244 -19.27 9.79 -8.12
CA ASP A 244 -20.57 10.46 -7.86
C ASP A 244 -20.41 11.98 -7.76
N PHE A 245 -20.01 12.61 -8.85
CA PHE A 245 -19.81 14.06 -8.91
C PHE A 245 -21.16 14.79 -8.85
N ARG A 246 -21.40 15.50 -7.75
CA ARG A 246 -22.61 16.29 -7.55
C ARG A 246 -22.46 17.71 -8.12
N PRO A 247 -23.52 18.28 -8.73
CA PRO A 247 -23.44 19.62 -9.34
C PRO A 247 -23.17 20.76 -8.36
N THR A 248 -23.51 20.58 -7.08
CA THR A 248 -23.33 21.59 -6.04
C THR A 248 -22.48 21.06 -4.89
N ALA A 249 -21.73 21.95 -4.24
CA ALA A 249 -20.96 21.62 -3.05
C ALA A 249 -21.85 21.10 -1.91
N ALA A 250 -23.02 21.70 -1.71
CA ALA A 250 -23.99 21.24 -0.72
C ALA A 250 -24.46 19.80 -1.01
N GLY A 251 -24.76 19.48 -2.27
CA GLY A 251 -25.13 18.13 -2.69
C GLY A 251 -23.99 17.11 -2.52
N ALA A 252 -22.74 17.53 -2.77
CA ALA A 252 -21.57 16.69 -2.54
C ALA A 252 -21.35 16.42 -1.05
N MET A 253 -21.55 17.41 -0.18
CA MET A 253 -21.43 17.26 1.27
C MET A 253 -22.54 16.38 1.88
N SER A 254 -23.73 16.39 1.29
CA SER A 254 -24.87 15.57 1.73
C SER A 254 -24.93 14.19 1.05
N ALA A 255 -23.95 13.83 0.21
CA ALA A 255 -23.97 12.57 -0.52
C ALA A 255 -23.95 11.36 0.44
N PRO A 256 -24.70 10.28 0.14
CA PRO A 256 -24.65 9.04 0.92
C PRO A 256 -23.23 8.52 1.06
N ARG A 257 -22.88 8.04 2.26
CA ARG A 257 -21.54 7.53 2.59
C ARG A 257 -21.62 6.08 3.01
N TYR A 258 -20.63 5.31 2.60
CA TYR A 258 -20.58 3.88 2.78
C TYR A 258 -19.21 3.48 3.35
N PRO A 259 -19.15 2.57 4.34
CA PRO A 259 -17.89 1.99 4.80
C PRO A 259 -16.95 1.56 3.65
N LEU A 260 -15.71 2.06 3.68
CA LEU A 260 -14.61 1.65 2.80
C LEU A 260 -13.55 0.97 3.66
N LYS A 261 -13.74 -0.33 3.87
CA LYS A 261 -12.81 -1.19 4.61
C LYS A 261 -12.28 -2.27 3.69
N LEU A 262 -10.96 -2.40 3.61
CA LEU A 262 -10.27 -3.49 2.94
C LEU A 262 -10.08 -4.63 3.94
N VAL A 263 -10.50 -5.83 3.52
CA VAL A 263 -10.35 -7.07 4.29
C VAL A 263 -9.58 -8.11 3.48
N ARG A 264 -8.94 -9.04 4.17
CA ARG A 264 -8.32 -10.24 3.60
C ARG A 264 -9.05 -11.48 4.13
N CYS A 265 -9.52 -12.32 3.22
CA CYS A 265 -10.01 -13.65 3.55
C CYS A 265 -8.88 -14.49 4.15
N ARG A 266 -9.10 -15.11 5.31
CA ARG A 266 -8.08 -15.93 5.97
C ARG A 266 -7.98 -17.35 5.39
N GLU A 267 -8.94 -17.77 4.59
CA GLU A 267 -8.94 -19.08 3.94
C GLU A 267 -8.24 -19.04 2.58
N CYS A 268 -8.70 -18.20 1.66
CA CYS A 268 -8.15 -18.13 0.29
C CYS A 268 -7.20 -16.94 0.04
N ASN A 269 -6.96 -16.09 1.04
CA ASN A 269 -6.11 -14.89 0.94
C ASN A 269 -6.61 -13.78 0.01
N HIS A 270 -7.81 -13.90 -0.57
CA HIS A 270 -8.39 -12.87 -1.41
C HIS A 270 -8.65 -11.57 -0.62
N MET A 271 -8.25 -10.43 -1.18
CA MET A 271 -8.54 -9.11 -0.63
C MET A 271 -9.76 -8.50 -1.31
N HIS A 272 -10.68 -7.98 -0.53
CA HIS A 272 -11.90 -7.35 -1.03
C HIS A 272 -12.40 -6.28 -0.05
N ILE A 273 -13.40 -5.50 -0.46
CA ILE A 273 -14.09 -4.57 0.44
C ILE A 273 -15.18 -5.28 1.25
N THR A 274 -15.54 -4.71 2.40
CA THR A 274 -16.52 -5.29 3.33
C THR A 274 -17.96 -5.31 2.81
N GLN A 275 -18.29 -4.53 1.79
CA GLN A 275 -19.65 -4.45 1.25
C GLN A 275 -19.63 -4.00 -0.20
N THR A 276 -20.63 -4.44 -0.95
CA THR A 276 -20.96 -3.93 -2.28
C THR A 276 -22.38 -3.34 -2.23
N LEU A 277 -22.62 -2.34 -3.07
CA LEU A 277 -23.96 -1.81 -3.27
C LEU A 277 -24.66 -2.52 -4.44
N PRO A 278 -26.00 -2.51 -4.49
CA PRO A 278 -26.74 -2.95 -5.67
C PRO A 278 -26.21 -2.26 -6.93
N GLY A 279 -26.15 -2.99 -8.04
CA GLY A 279 -25.60 -2.48 -9.30
C GLY A 279 -26.31 -1.22 -9.77
N GLU A 280 -27.62 -1.12 -9.52
CA GLU A 280 -28.45 0.04 -9.81
C GLU A 280 -27.90 1.31 -9.17
N ALA A 281 -27.49 1.24 -7.90
CA ALA A 281 -26.95 2.39 -7.18
C ALA A 281 -25.59 2.85 -7.70
N LEU A 282 -24.82 1.95 -8.32
CA LEU A 282 -23.47 2.21 -8.82
C LEU A 282 -23.46 2.64 -10.30
N PHE A 283 -24.35 2.06 -11.11
CA PHE A 283 -24.20 2.07 -12.57
C PHE A 283 -25.43 2.60 -13.33
N SER A 284 -26.55 2.93 -12.69
CA SER A 284 -27.70 3.51 -13.41
C SER A 284 -27.45 4.94 -13.92
N VAL A 285 -26.52 5.66 -13.29
CA VAL A 285 -26.09 7.01 -13.69
C VAL A 285 -24.55 7.04 -13.67
N TYR A 286 -23.95 6.73 -14.82
CA TYR A 286 -22.50 6.67 -14.97
C TYR A 286 -22.01 7.82 -15.87
N LEU A 287 -21.09 8.65 -15.35
CA LEU A 287 -20.64 9.87 -16.03
C LEU A 287 -19.49 9.64 -17.03
N TYR A 288 -18.83 8.48 -16.95
CA TYR A 288 -17.70 8.17 -17.81
C TYR A 288 -18.14 7.85 -19.24
N ALA A 289 -17.70 8.67 -20.19
CA ALA A 289 -17.95 8.47 -21.63
C ALA A 289 -16.71 7.98 -22.37
N SER A 290 -16.78 6.75 -22.90
CA SER A 290 -15.66 6.09 -23.56
C SER A 290 -15.13 6.88 -24.77
N GLY A 291 -16.01 7.56 -25.49
CA GLY A 291 -15.69 8.37 -26.66
C GLY A 291 -14.86 9.62 -26.42
N THR A 292 -14.64 10.03 -25.17
CA THR A 292 -13.83 11.23 -24.86
C THR A 292 -12.32 10.97 -24.80
N ASN A 293 -11.90 9.69 -24.82
CA ASN A 293 -10.49 9.32 -24.71
C ASN A 293 -9.94 8.86 -26.08
N GLN A 294 -9.12 9.71 -26.70
CA GLN A 294 -8.53 9.40 -28.02
C GLN A 294 -7.72 8.11 -28.07
N ARG A 295 -7.09 7.69 -26.95
CA ARG A 295 -6.34 6.41 -26.92
C ARG A 295 -7.28 5.21 -27.00
N ILE A 296 -8.42 5.29 -26.32
CA ILE A 296 -9.46 4.25 -26.35
C ILE A 296 -10.11 4.18 -27.73
N LEU A 297 -10.41 5.32 -28.35
CA LEU A 297 -10.95 5.36 -29.71
C LEU A 297 -10.03 4.68 -30.73
N ARG A 298 -8.71 4.92 -30.68
CA ARG A 298 -7.74 4.23 -31.54
C ARG A 298 -7.73 2.72 -31.31
N TYR A 299 -7.88 2.29 -30.06
CA TYR A 299 -7.98 0.87 -29.75
C TYR A 299 -9.28 0.26 -30.29
N PHE A 300 -10.43 0.93 -30.13
CA PHE A 300 -11.70 0.46 -30.64
C PHE A 300 -11.71 0.33 -32.17
N GLU A 301 -11.12 1.28 -32.88
CA GLU A 301 -10.95 1.22 -34.32
C GLU A 301 -10.13 0.00 -34.75
N TRP A 302 -8.94 -0.15 -34.16
CA TRP A 302 -8.08 -1.30 -34.42
C TRP A 302 -8.78 -2.63 -34.09
N PHE A 303 -9.46 -2.69 -32.96
CA PHE A 303 -10.12 -3.90 -32.48
C PHE A 303 -11.28 -4.30 -33.38
N ALA A 304 -12.12 -3.34 -33.81
CA ALA A 304 -13.21 -3.60 -34.75
C ALA A 304 -12.66 -4.12 -36.08
N ALA A 305 -11.59 -3.53 -36.61
CA ALA A 305 -10.94 -4.00 -37.84
C ALA A 305 -10.38 -5.42 -37.69
N LYS A 306 -9.77 -5.74 -36.54
CA LYS A 306 -9.26 -7.08 -36.25
C LYS A 306 -10.37 -8.11 -36.21
N VAL A 307 -11.45 -7.85 -35.46
CA VAL A 307 -12.61 -8.75 -35.38
C VAL A 307 -13.25 -8.92 -36.76
N ASP A 308 -13.35 -7.85 -37.54
CA ASP A 308 -13.87 -7.93 -38.90
C ASP A 308 -13.06 -8.88 -39.79
N ALA A 309 -11.73 -8.74 -39.78
CA ALA A 309 -10.81 -9.60 -40.53
C ALA A 309 -10.93 -11.08 -40.11
N GLU A 310 -11.00 -11.35 -38.80
CA GLU A 310 -11.18 -12.72 -38.27
C GLU A 310 -12.52 -13.33 -38.70
N CYS A 311 -13.60 -12.54 -38.73
CA CYS A 311 -14.92 -13.00 -39.21
C CYS A 311 -15.02 -13.12 -40.74
N GLN A 312 -14.22 -12.37 -41.53
CA GLN A 312 -14.17 -12.55 -42.98
C GLN A 312 -13.59 -13.91 -43.36
N ALA A 313 -12.57 -14.38 -42.61
CA ALA A 313 -11.97 -15.69 -42.82
C ALA A 313 -12.95 -16.86 -42.61
N SER A 314 -14.05 -16.65 -41.88
CA SER A 314 -15.10 -17.64 -41.63
C SER A 314 -16.31 -17.54 -42.56
N GLY A 315 -16.31 -16.62 -43.55
CA GLY A 315 -17.35 -16.52 -44.59
C GLY A 315 -18.74 -16.07 -44.12
N SER A 316 -18.87 -15.46 -42.93
CA SER A 316 -20.18 -15.08 -42.37
C SER A 316 -20.64 -13.69 -42.86
N GLN A 317 -21.83 -13.65 -43.46
CA GLN A 317 -22.57 -12.45 -43.90
C GLN A 317 -24.09 -12.73 -43.74
N PRO A 318 -24.91 -11.77 -43.25
CA PRO A 318 -24.56 -10.45 -42.73
C PRO A 318 -23.99 -10.51 -41.30
N LYS A 319 -23.13 -9.54 -40.95
CA LYS A 319 -22.41 -9.52 -39.67
C LYS A 319 -23.15 -8.73 -38.58
N ALA A 320 -23.27 -9.31 -37.39
CA ALA A 320 -23.90 -8.69 -36.23
C ALA A 320 -23.02 -8.76 -34.97
N VAL A 321 -22.92 -7.64 -34.25
CA VAL A 321 -22.15 -7.52 -33.01
C VAL A 321 -23.02 -7.04 -31.85
N LEU A 322 -22.81 -7.65 -30.68
CA LEU A 322 -23.34 -7.17 -29.42
C LEU A 322 -22.19 -6.65 -28.54
N GLU A 323 -22.30 -5.42 -28.04
CA GLU A 323 -21.44 -4.89 -26.98
C GLU A 323 -22.19 -4.88 -25.63
N ILE A 324 -21.68 -5.63 -24.66
CA ILE A 324 -22.14 -5.60 -23.27
C ILE A 324 -21.44 -4.45 -22.55
N ALA A 325 -22.21 -3.65 -21.80
CA ALA A 325 -21.81 -2.35 -21.27
C ALA A 325 -21.35 -1.40 -22.39
N CYS A 326 -22.23 -1.13 -23.36
CA CYS A 326 -21.86 -0.38 -24.57
C CYS A 326 -21.59 1.12 -24.37
N ASN A 327 -21.81 1.65 -23.17
CA ASN A 327 -21.56 3.05 -22.84
C ASN A 327 -22.24 4.00 -23.86
N ASP A 328 -21.50 4.96 -24.42
CA ASP A 328 -21.92 5.91 -25.46
C ASP A 328 -21.86 5.35 -26.90
N GLY A 329 -21.62 4.04 -27.05
CA GLY A 329 -21.60 3.34 -28.34
C GLY A 329 -20.36 3.61 -29.18
N SER A 330 -19.31 4.21 -28.61
CA SER A 330 -18.12 4.58 -29.38
C SER A 330 -17.37 3.39 -29.99
N GLN A 331 -17.45 2.19 -29.42
CA GLN A 331 -16.92 0.99 -30.07
C GLN A 331 -17.85 0.54 -31.22
N LEU A 332 -19.17 0.57 -31.02
CA LEU A 332 -20.16 0.23 -32.04
C LEU A 332 -20.06 1.14 -33.28
N ASP A 333 -19.69 2.41 -33.13
CA ASP A 333 -19.44 3.33 -34.26
C ASP A 333 -18.46 2.73 -35.28
N PHE A 334 -17.39 2.08 -34.82
CA PHE A 334 -16.38 1.49 -35.72
C PHE A 334 -16.87 0.21 -36.39
N PHE A 335 -17.63 -0.64 -35.68
CA PHE A 335 -18.29 -1.79 -36.30
C PHE A 335 -19.33 -1.38 -37.34
N GLN A 336 -20.12 -0.35 -37.07
CA GLN A 336 -21.11 0.17 -38.00
C GLN A 336 -20.46 0.70 -39.30
N ARG A 337 -19.31 1.37 -39.21
CA ARG A 337 -18.53 1.81 -40.38
C ARG A 337 -18.03 0.65 -41.25
N LEU A 338 -17.81 -0.52 -40.64
CA LEU A 338 -17.45 -1.76 -41.34
C LEU A 338 -18.68 -2.52 -41.87
N GLY A 339 -19.88 -1.94 -41.76
CA GLY A 339 -21.13 -2.52 -42.28
C GLY A 339 -21.82 -3.51 -41.33
N TRP A 340 -21.38 -3.61 -40.07
CA TRP A 340 -21.99 -4.52 -39.10
C TRP A 340 -23.31 -3.97 -38.56
N LYS A 341 -24.25 -4.88 -38.28
CA LYS A 341 -25.43 -4.56 -37.47
C LYS A 341 -25.03 -4.53 -36.00
N THR A 342 -25.29 -3.41 -35.35
CA THR A 342 -24.77 -3.12 -34.01
C THR A 342 -25.87 -3.18 -32.95
N TYR A 343 -25.56 -3.90 -31.87
CA TYR A 343 -26.40 -4.04 -30.69
C TYR A 343 -25.62 -3.71 -29.43
N GLY A 344 -26.31 -3.14 -28.44
CA GLY A 344 -25.70 -2.80 -27.16
C GLY A 344 -26.61 -3.13 -25.98
N VAL A 345 -26.00 -3.35 -24.81
CA VAL A 345 -26.72 -3.40 -23.54
C VAL A 345 -25.96 -2.55 -22.53
N ASP A 346 -26.62 -1.58 -21.91
CA ASP A 346 -25.99 -0.74 -20.89
C ASP A 346 -27.04 -0.17 -19.90
N PRO A 347 -26.86 -0.30 -18.58
CA PRO A 347 -27.81 0.18 -17.59
C PRO A 347 -27.78 1.71 -17.38
N ALA A 348 -26.70 2.39 -17.78
CA ALA A 348 -26.51 3.81 -17.55
C ALA A 348 -27.32 4.64 -18.56
N LYS A 349 -28.62 4.80 -18.31
CA LYS A 349 -29.58 5.43 -19.23
C LYS A 349 -29.06 6.72 -19.89
N PRO A 350 -28.52 7.73 -19.18
CA PRO A 350 -28.10 8.99 -19.81
C PRO A 350 -27.01 8.82 -20.87
N ILE A 351 -26.15 7.80 -20.73
CA ILE A 351 -25.05 7.54 -21.64
C ILE A 351 -25.44 6.58 -22.76
N ALA A 352 -26.19 5.54 -22.43
CA ALA A 352 -26.71 4.55 -23.38
C ALA A 352 -27.63 5.20 -24.42
N GLU A 353 -28.39 6.23 -24.03
CA GLU A 353 -29.20 7.02 -24.97
C GLU A 353 -28.37 7.72 -26.06
N ARG A 354 -27.07 7.99 -25.82
CA ARG A 354 -26.18 8.53 -26.87
C ARG A 354 -25.93 7.50 -27.96
N ALA A 355 -25.74 6.23 -27.58
CA ALA A 355 -25.60 5.13 -28.53
C ALA A 355 -26.88 4.92 -29.34
N VAL A 356 -28.06 5.00 -28.71
CA VAL A 356 -29.36 4.95 -29.42
C VAL A 356 -29.46 6.08 -30.45
N ARG A 357 -29.11 7.32 -30.09
CA ARG A 357 -29.14 8.47 -31.01
C ARG A 357 -28.19 8.35 -32.20
N LYS A 358 -27.12 7.55 -32.08
CA LYS A 358 -26.21 7.21 -33.18
C LYS A 358 -26.74 6.11 -34.11
N GLY A 359 -27.90 5.53 -33.78
CA GLY A 359 -28.56 4.50 -34.61
C GLY A 359 -28.23 3.05 -34.21
N HIS A 360 -27.63 2.82 -33.04
CA HIS A 360 -27.38 1.47 -32.52
C HIS A 360 -28.64 0.88 -31.86
N ASN A 361 -28.78 -0.45 -31.92
CA ASN A 361 -29.90 -1.16 -31.28
C ASN A 361 -29.55 -1.46 -29.82
N VAL A 362 -29.90 -0.57 -28.89
CA VAL A 362 -29.46 -0.65 -27.48
C VAL A 362 -30.61 -0.96 -26.53
N ASN A 363 -30.46 -1.99 -25.70
CA ASN A 363 -31.33 -2.24 -24.56
C ASN A 363 -30.74 -1.57 -23.31
N ILE A 364 -31.47 -0.59 -22.77
CA ILE A 364 -31.02 0.15 -21.58
C ILE A 364 -31.39 -0.62 -20.32
N THR A 365 -30.57 -1.58 -19.93
CA THR A 365 -30.77 -2.48 -18.78
C THR A 365 -29.44 -3.12 -18.36
N PHE A 366 -29.39 -3.72 -17.17
CA PHE A 366 -28.32 -4.64 -16.81
C PHE A 366 -28.35 -5.89 -17.69
N TRP A 367 -27.17 -6.40 -18.05
CA TRP A 367 -27.04 -7.67 -18.74
C TRP A 367 -27.41 -8.81 -17.79
N GLN A 368 -28.40 -9.61 -18.19
CA GLN A 368 -28.89 -10.77 -17.46
C GLN A 368 -29.53 -11.78 -18.41
N SER A 369 -29.78 -12.99 -17.91
CA SER A 369 -30.50 -14.02 -18.67
C SER A 369 -31.84 -13.46 -19.19
N GLY A 370 -32.10 -13.64 -20.48
CA GLY A 370 -33.33 -13.19 -21.13
C GLY A 370 -33.28 -11.79 -21.77
N VAL A 371 -32.22 -10.99 -21.56
CA VAL A 371 -32.08 -9.67 -22.22
C VAL A 371 -31.90 -9.81 -23.73
N TRP A 372 -31.16 -10.82 -24.17
CA TRP A 372 -31.05 -11.16 -25.60
C TRP A 372 -32.23 -12.05 -26.01
N PRO A 373 -33.11 -11.61 -26.93
CA PRO A 373 -34.31 -12.35 -27.25
C PRO A 373 -34.02 -13.67 -27.97
N LYS A 374 -34.85 -14.70 -27.74
CA LYS A 374 -34.73 -16.01 -28.41
C LYS A 374 -34.82 -15.92 -29.95
N ASN A 375 -35.54 -14.92 -30.47
CA ASN A 375 -35.73 -14.67 -31.90
C ASN A 375 -34.79 -13.56 -32.43
N ALA A 376 -33.77 -13.19 -31.67
CA ALA A 376 -32.77 -12.23 -32.11
C ALA A 376 -31.93 -12.80 -33.27
N PRO A 377 -31.34 -11.93 -34.10
CA PRO A 377 -30.41 -12.40 -35.12
C PRO A 377 -29.20 -13.07 -34.48
N ARG A 378 -28.63 -14.03 -35.21
CA ARG A 378 -27.34 -14.64 -34.85
C ARG A 378 -26.29 -13.54 -34.74
N LEU A 379 -25.50 -13.61 -33.67
CA LEU A 379 -24.36 -12.74 -33.45
C LEU A 379 -23.09 -13.42 -33.98
N ASP A 380 -22.26 -12.64 -34.65
CA ASP A 380 -20.93 -13.05 -35.10
C ASP A 380 -19.85 -12.65 -34.09
N ALA A 381 -20.11 -11.59 -33.31
CA ALA A 381 -19.24 -11.17 -32.23
C ALA A 381 -20.05 -10.72 -30.99
N ILE A 382 -19.51 -11.05 -29.82
CA ILE A 382 -19.95 -10.50 -28.53
C ILE A 382 -18.72 -9.89 -27.88
N VAL A 383 -18.79 -8.60 -27.54
CA VAL A 383 -17.68 -7.83 -26.99
C VAL A 383 -18.10 -7.18 -25.67
N ALA A 384 -17.13 -6.94 -24.78
CA ALA A 384 -17.37 -6.58 -23.38
C ALA A 384 -16.24 -5.68 -22.85
N GLN A 385 -15.97 -4.55 -23.52
CA GLN A 385 -14.79 -3.72 -23.21
C GLN A 385 -14.98 -2.82 -21.98
N ASN A 386 -16.22 -2.48 -21.60
CA ASN A 386 -16.49 -1.63 -20.43
C ASN A 386 -17.05 -2.41 -19.22
N VAL A 387 -17.02 -3.75 -19.23
CA VAL A 387 -17.66 -4.60 -18.19
C VAL A 387 -16.72 -4.97 -17.04
N PHE A 388 -15.40 -4.94 -17.28
CA PHE A 388 -14.38 -5.33 -16.30
C PHE A 388 -13.56 -4.12 -15.85
N ALA A 389 -14.21 -3.18 -15.14
CA ALA A 389 -13.49 -2.35 -14.19
C ALA A 389 -13.43 -3.14 -12.87
N MET A 390 -12.32 -3.88 -12.67
CA MET A 390 -12.00 -4.49 -11.38
C MET A 390 -11.63 -3.43 -10.34
#